data_AF-A0A963AU59-F1
#
_entry.id   AF-A0A963AU59-F1
#
_cell.length_a   1.000
_cell.length_b   1.000
_cell.length_c   1.000
_cell.angle_alpha   90.00
_cell.angle_beta   90.00
_cell.angle_gamma   90.00
#
_symmetry.space_group_name_H-M   'P 1'
#
loop_
_entity.id
_entity.type
_entity.pdbx_description
1 polymer ?
#
loop_
_entity_poly.entity_id
_entity_poly.type
_entity_poly.pdbx_seq_one_letter_code
_entity_poly.pdbx_strand_id
1 'polypeptide(L)'
;MYDYFGFLEARNLDYRDCLYDNNHSIVATYRDWSIRQGLSPTTVNYRLRLILQFYRYAFQVGWVSRVPYDIDEVIVPRRKDFYAHFRKSAPTRGTPSVLMRETRPLLRLLSMDQIRSLMEGTMHHPTLNLILRLEIQTGLRKEEALSFPASSVINPAHDRRTLIPVELNPREMSVKGDRARRIDVPWSLMDRLWQYKLHERQARLDQSGTMECKPLFITRFGHPYSVNSQSINAQIKRHLGFVYQHMLRHSYATYTLISMKQHMDVGNALMYLRDRLGHASVTTTEIYLHYVDMIEDRVLAAFQEEIDRL
;
A
#
# COMPACT_ATOMS: atom_id res chain seq x y z
N MET A 1 -12.34 0.39 -18.00
CA MET A 1 -12.89 0.48 -19.37
C MET A 1 -14.18 -0.31 -19.52
N TYR A 2 -14.22 -1.63 -19.28
CA TYR A 2 -15.47 -2.40 -19.38
C TYR A 2 -16.65 -1.82 -18.58
N ASP A 3 -16.41 -1.42 -17.32
CA ASP A 3 -17.43 -0.77 -16.48
C ASP A 3 -17.99 0.53 -17.10
N TYR A 4 -17.16 1.31 -17.79
CA TYR A 4 -17.59 2.53 -18.47
C TYR A 4 -18.42 2.22 -19.73
N PHE A 5 -17.96 1.29 -20.57
CA PHE A 5 -18.72 0.89 -21.75
C PHE A 5 -20.02 0.18 -21.40
N GLY A 6 -20.05 -0.63 -20.33
CA GLY A 6 -21.29 -1.20 -19.80
C GLY A 6 -22.25 -0.14 -19.27
N PHE A 7 -21.74 0.95 -18.67
CA PHE A 7 -22.57 2.09 -18.29
C PHE A 7 -23.21 2.79 -19.51
N LEU A 8 -22.44 2.95 -20.60
CA LEU A 8 -22.91 3.55 -21.85
C LEU A 8 -23.95 2.66 -22.53
N GLU A 9 -23.65 1.37 -22.66
CA GLU A 9 -24.54 0.36 -23.26
C GLU A 9 -25.87 0.27 -22.52
N ALA A 10 -25.83 0.20 -21.19
CA ALA A 10 -27.05 0.17 -20.36
C ALA A 10 -27.93 1.43 -20.49
N ARG A 11 -27.39 2.53 -21.02
CA ARG A 11 -28.11 3.79 -21.25
C ARG A 11 -28.31 4.10 -22.72
N ASN A 12 -27.95 3.18 -23.61
CA ASN A 12 -28.01 3.34 -25.05
C ASN A 12 -27.28 4.61 -25.54
N LEU A 13 -26.10 4.88 -24.98
CA LEU A 13 -25.23 6.01 -25.33
C LEU A 13 -24.06 5.52 -26.19
N ASP A 14 -23.67 6.32 -27.19
CA ASP A 14 -22.43 6.09 -27.91
C ASP A 14 -21.28 6.82 -27.19
N TYR A 15 -20.10 6.21 -27.14
CA TYR A 15 -18.90 6.89 -26.64
C TYR A 15 -18.50 8.09 -27.51
N ARG A 16 -18.98 8.15 -28.75
CA ARG A 16 -18.79 9.29 -29.65
C ARG A 16 -19.65 10.50 -29.26
N ASP A 17 -20.67 10.29 -28.44
CA ASP A 17 -21.52 11.38 -27.95
C ASP A 17 -20.73 12.25 -26.99
N CYS A 18 -20.78 13.56 -27.18
CA CYS A 18 -20.03 14.47 -26.29
C CYS A 18 -20.82 14.87 -25.05
N LEU A 19 -22.14 14.83 -25.17
CA LEU A 19 -23.10 15.32 -24.19
C LEU A 19 -24.10 14.22 -23.88
N TYR A 20 -24.42 14.07 -22.59
CA TYR A 20 -25.52 13.24 -22.13
C TYR A 20 -26.83 14.03 -22.10
N ASP A 21 -26.75 15.29 -21.66
CA ASP A 21 -27.82 16.28 -21.72
C ASP A 21 -27.24 17.66 -22.07
N ASN A 22 -28.06 18.72 -22.10
CA ASN A 22 -27.61 20.07 -22.46
C ASN A 22 -26.49 20.63 -21.56
N ASN A 23 -26.32 20.11 -20.34
CA ASN A 23 -25.40 20.66 -19.34
C ASN A 23 -24.29 19.68 -18.90
N HIS A 24 -24.42 18.39 -19.19
CA HIS A 24 -23.50 17.36 -18.69
C HIS A 24 -22.91 16.54 -19.82
N SER A 25 -21.58 16.38 -19.78
CA SER A 25 -20.90 15.44 -20.67
C SER A 25 -21.15 13.99 -20.26
N ILE A 26 -21.01 13.05 -21.20
CA ILE A 26 -21.14 11.62 -20.90
C ILE A 26 -20.15 11.14 -19.83
N VAL A 27 -19.01 11.82 -19.69
CA VAL A 27 -17.99 11.52 -18.66
C VAL A 27 -18.41 12.07 -17.30
N ALA A 28 -19.02 13.27 -17.26
CA ALA A 28 -19.59 13.83 -16.04
C ALA A 28 -20.76 12.98 -15.51
N THR A 29 -21.64 12.51 -16.40
CA THR A 29 -22.74 11.61 -16.02
C THR A 29 -22.24 10.29 -15.45
N TYR A 30 -21.17 9.72 -16.03
CA TYR A 30 -20.53 8.51 -15.49
C TYR A 30 -19.92 8.75 -14.10
N ARG A 31 -19.28 9.90 -13.88
CA ARG A 31 -18.76 10.29 -12.56
C ARG A 31 -19.89 10.30 -11.53
N ASP A 32 -20.98 11.00 -11.82
CA ASP A 32 -22.08 11.21 -10.88
C ASP A 32 -22.85 9.90 -10.62
N TRP A 33 -22.97 9.04 -11.63
CA TRP A 33 -23.48 7.69 -11.45
C TRP A 33 -22.56 6.85 -10.56
N SER A 34 -21.24 6.89 -10.80
CA SER A 34 -20.26 6.13 -10.02
C SER A 34 -20.27 6.51 -8.53
N ILE A 35 -20.46 7.79 -8.22
CA ILE A 35 -20.63 8.29 -6.84
C ILE A 35 -21.94 7.75 -6.24
N ARG A 36 -23.04 7.78 -6.99
CA ARG A 36 -24.34 7.24 -6.55
C ARG A 36 -24.29 5.73 -6.27
N GLN A 37 -23.38 5.00 -6.91
CA GLN A 37 -23.11 3.58 -6.60
C GLN A 37 -22.28 3.37 -5.32
N GLY A 38 -21.89 4.45 -4.61
CA GLY A 38 -21.13 4.39 -3.36
C GLY A 38 -19.63 4.21 -3.55
N LEU A 39 -19.08 4.45 -4.75
CA LEU A 39 -17.64 4.39 -4.98
C LEU A 39 -16.93 5.60 -4.37
N SER A 40 -15.74 5.37 -3.78
CA SER A 40 -14.94 6.46 -3.22
C SER A 40 -14.47 7.44 -4.32
N PRO A 41 -14.35 8.75 -4.02
CA PRO A 41 -13.87 9.75 -4.99
C PRO A 41 -12.53 9.39 -5.63
N THR A 42 -11.61 8.77 -4.87
CA THR A 42 -10.31 8.30 -5.36
C THR A 42 -10.47 7.20 -6.41
N THR A 43 -11.38 6.24 -6.17
CA THR A 43 -11.68 5.17 -7.13
C THR A 43 -12.30 5.73 -8.40
N VAL A 44 -13.25 6.66 -8.26
CA VAL A 44 -13.90 7.32 -9.41
C VAL A 44 -12.88 8.10 -10.22
N ASN A 45 -12.04 8.92 -9.58
CA ASN A 45 -10.99 9.68 -10.28
C ASN A 45 -9.97 8.76 -10.98
N TYR A 46 -9.60 7.63 -10.40
CA TYR A 46 -8.76 6.64 -11.09
C TYR A 46 -9.41 6.13 -12.37
N ARG A 47 -10.71 5.76 -12.31
CA ARG A 47 -11.47 5.33 -13.48
C ARG A 47 -11.59 6.45 -14.52
N LEU A 48 -11.89 7.67 -14.08
CA LEU A 48 -11.97 8.85 -14.94
C LEU A 48 -10.64 9.11 -15.65
N ARG A 49 -9.49 9.02 -15.00
CA ARG A 49 -8.18 9.19 -15.67
C ARG A 49 -7.98 8.20 -16.81
N LEU A 50 -8.42 6.94 -16.66
CA LEU A 50 -8.38 5.96 -17.75
C LEU A 50 -9.33 6.32 -18.90
N ILE A 51 -10.53 6.78 -18.58
CA ILE A 51 -11.53 7.24 -19.57
C ILE A 51 -11.01 8.46 -20.34
N LEU A 52 -10.42 9.43 -19.62
CA LEU A 52 -9.80 10.60 -20.21
C LEU A 52 -8.63 10.22 -21.12
N GLN A 53 -7.79 9.26 -20.71
CA GLN A 53 -6.71 8.74 -21.56
C GLN A 53 -7.25 8.06 -22.83
N PHE A 54 -8.33 7.29 -22.71
CA PHE A 54 -9.04 6.71 -23.86
C PHE A 54 -9.54 7.80 -24.82
N TYR A 55 -10.22 8.83 -24.32
CA TYR A 55 -10.73 9.92 -25.18
C TYR A 55 -9.62 10.73 -25.85
N ARG A 56 -8.50 10.95 -25.16
CA ARG A 56 -7.31 11.58 -25.77
C ARG A 56 -6.78 10.74 -26.93
N TYR A 57 -6.68 9.43 -26.76
CA TYR A 57 -6.25 8.52 -27.81
C TYR A 57 -7.27 8.48 -28.96
N ALA A 58 -8.57 8.37 -28.65
CA ALA A 58 -9.65 8.35 -29.63
C ALA A 58 -9.66 9.63 -30.48
N PHE A 59 -9.40 10.79 -29.88
CA PHE A 59 -9.29 12.06 -30.60
C PHE A 59 -8.06 12.09 -31.53
N GLN A 60 -6.90 11.63 -31.04
CA GLN A 60 -5.66 11.58 -31.84
C GLN A 60 -5.79 10.68 -33.08
N VAL A 61 -6.52 9.58 -32.98
CA VAL A 61 -6.75 8.63 -34.08
C VAL A 61 -7.98 9.00 -34.93
N GLY A 62 -8.73 10.04 -34.53
CA GLY A 62 -9.90 10.54 -35.27
C GLY A 62 -11.19 9.73 -35.07
N TRP A 63 -11.28 8.90 -34.03
CA TRP A 63 -12.51 8.17 -33.68
C TRP A 63 -13.61 9.07 -33.11
N VAL A 64 -13.21 10.20 -32.52
CA VAL A 64 -14.09 11.25 -32.02
C VAL A 64 -13.63 12.60 -32.55
N SER A 65 -14.56 13.48 -32.90
CA SER A 65 -14.28 14.82 -33.42
C SER A 65 -13.89 15.83 -32.33
N ARG A 66 -14.26 15.58 -31.07
CA ARG A 66 -13.89 16.37 -29.89
C ARG A 66 -13.92 15.50 -28.64
N VAL A 67 -13.27 15.94 -27.56
CA VAL A 67 -13.29 15.25 -26.27
C VAL A 67 -14.53 15.64 -25.45
N PRO A 68 -15.14 14.71 -24.68
CA PRO A 68 -16.36 14.96 -23.91
C PRO A 68 -16.07 15.54 -22.51
N TYR A 69 -15.15 16.49 -22.39
CA TYR A 69 -14.83 17.16 -21.13
C TYR A 69 -14.08 18.47 -21.37
N ASP A 70 -14.24 19.42 -20.44
CA ASP A 70 -13.50 20.68 -20.45
C ASP A 70 -12.19 20.57 -19.65
N ILE A 71 -11.24 21.47 -19.94
CA ILE A 71 -9.96 21.56 -19.24
C ILE A 71 -9.98 22.87 -18.43
N ASP A 72 -10.02 22.75 -17.11
CA ASP A 72 -9.93 23.90 -16.21
C ASP A 72 -8.46 24.21 -15.91
N GLU A 73 -8.09 25.49 -15.87
CA GLU A 73 -6.77 25.89 -15.40
C GLU A 73 -6.72 25.91 -13.87
N VAL A 74 -5.93 25.00 -13.28
CA VAL A 74 -5.73 24.96 -11.84
C VAL A 74 -4.33 25.48 -11.51
N ILE A 75 -4.25 26.43 -10.59
CA ILE A 75 -2.98 26.91 -10.02
C ILE A 75 -2.40 25.78 -9.16
N VAL A 76 -1.24 25.24 -9.56
CA VAL A 76 -0.59 24.18 -8.80
C VAL A 76 0.03 24.77 -7.54
N PRO A 77 -0.33 24.31 -6.33
CA PRO A 77 0.34 24.74 -5.11
C PRO A 77 1.83 24.43 -5.20
N ARG A 78 2.68 25.43 -4.95
CA ARG A 78 4.13 25.25 -4.95
C ARG A 78 4.51 24.19 -3.91
N ARG A 79 5.18 23.11 -4.33
CA ARG A 79 5.95 22.32 -3.36
C ARG A 79 7.02 23.25 -2.77
N LYS A 80 7.25 23.19 -1.46
CA LYS A 80 8.37 23.88 -0.80
C LYS A 80 9.68 23.26 -1.31
N ASP A 81 10.09 23.60 -2.52
CA ASP A 81 11.43 23.32 -3.03
C ASP A 81 12.35 24.47 -2.61
N PHE A 82 13.57 24.13 -2.22
CA PHE A 82 14.62 25.04 -1.72
C PHE A 82 14.93 26.24 -2.66
N TYR A 83 14.55 26.14 -3.94
CA TYR A 83 14.78 27.15 -4.99
C TYR A 83 13.51 27.90 -5.45
N ALA A 84 12.41 27.83 -4.70
CA ALA A 84 11.13 28.43 -5.06
C ALA A 84 11.17 29.97 -5.24
N HIS A 85 12.20 30.64 -4.71
CA HIS A 85 12.36 32.09 -4.79
C HIS A 85 12.89 32.61 -6.14
N PHE A 86 13.40 31.75 -7.03
CA PHE A 86 14.04 32.16 -8.30
C PHE A 86 13.13 32.08 -9.55
N ARG A 87 11.87 31.63 -9.46
CA ARG A 87 10.95 31.50 -10.62
C ARG A 87 9.78 32.49 -10.54
N LYS A 88 9.68 33.38 -11.53
CA LYS A 88 8.73 34.53 -11.58
C LYS A 88 7.26 34.17 -11.89
N SER A 89 6.90 32.92 -12.19
CA SER A 89 5.50 32.52 -12.42
C SER A 89 5.18 31.17 -11.78
N ALA A 90 4.01 31.05 -11.14
CA ALA A 90 3.50 29.76 -10.68
C ALA A 90 3.02 28.96 -11.90
N PRO A 91 3.41 27.68 -12.06
CA PRO A 91 2.92 26.88 -13.17
C PRO A 91 1.42 26.61 -13.00
N THR A 92 0.61 27.09 -13.93
CA THR A 92 -0.78 26.62 -14.11
C THR A 92 -0.77 25.26 -14.79
N ARG A 93 -1.66 24.37 -14.34
CA ARG A 93 -1.85 23.05 -14.95
C ARG A 93 -3.30 22.88 -15.35
N GLY A 94 -3.54 22.66 -16.63
CA GLY A 94 -4.84 22.22 -17.13
C GLY A 94 -5.22 20.89 -16.48
N THR A 95 -6.34 20.89 -15.74
CA THR A 95 -6.92 19.72 -15.09
C THR A 95 -8.32 19.51 -15.66
N PRO A 96 -8.67 18.31 -16.14
CA PRO A 96 -10.02 18.05 -16.64
C PRO A 96 -11.07 18.36 -15.58
N SER A 97 -12.10 19.15 -15.94
CA SER A 97 -13.15 19.65 -15.04
C SER A 97 -13.95 18.54 -14.34
N VAL A 98 -13.89 17.33 -14.89
CA VAL A 98 -14.63 16.18 -14.38
C VAL A 98 -13.95 15.56 -13.15
N LEU A 99 -12.67 15.84 -12.88
CA LEU A 99 -11.96 15.26 -11.73
C LEU A 99 -12.40 15.92 -10.42
N MET A 100 -12.70 15.09 -9.41
CA MET A 100 -13.08 15.59 -8.08
C MET A 100 -11.87 15.99 -7.25
N ARG A 101 -12.08 16.91 -6.30
CA ARG A 101 -11.08 17.23 -5.28
C ARG A 101 -10.81 16.00 -4.41
N GLU A 102 -9.60 15.48 -4.47
CA GLU A 102 -9.15 14.38 -3.61
C GLU A 102 -8.68 14.97 -2.28
N THR A 103 -9.35 14.60 -1.19
CA THR A 103 -8.72 14.67 0.14
C THR A 103 -7.77 13.50 0.24
N ARG A 104 -6.50 13.74 0.63
CA ARG A 104 -5.56 12.65 0.86
C ARG A 104 -6.05 11.91 2.11
N PRO A 105 -6.52 10.65 2.00
CA PRO A 105 -6.98 9.93 3.18
C PRO A 105 -5.82 9.76 4.14
N LEU A 106 -6.09 9.97 5.44
CA LEU A 106 -5.12 9.71 6.49
C LEU A 106 -4.70 8.24 6.43
N LEU A 107 -3.39 7.98 6.49
CA LEU A 107 -2.84 6.64 6.63
C LEU A 107 -3.42 6.05 7.91
N ARG A 108 -4.03 4.88 7.79
CA ARG A 108 -4.51 4.13 8.94
C ARG A 108 -3.31 3.39 9.52
N LEU A 109 -2.90 3.79 10.72
CA LEU A 109 -1.83 3.17 11.50
C LEU A 109 -2.46 2.33 12.61
N LEU A 110 -1.75 1.27 13.01
CA LEU A 110 -2.08 0.49 14.19
C LEU A 110 -1.36 1.10 15.39
N SER A 111 -2.06 1.29 16.51
CA SER A 111 -1.41 1.60 17.78
C SER A 111 -0.63 0.38 18.31
N MET A 112 0.28 0.59 19.25
CA MET A 112 1.01 -0.52 19.89
C MET A 112 0.06 -1.50 20.61
N ASP A 113 -1.02 -1.02 21.22
CA ASP A 113 -2.04 -1.87 21.82
C ASP A 113 -2.79 -2.69 20.76
N GLN A 114 -3.14 -2.07 19.63
CA GLN A 114 -3.75 -2.79 18.51
C GLN A 114 -2.82 -3.85 17.94
N ILE A 115 -1.51 -3.56 17.84
CA ILE A 115 -0.50 -4.55 17.42
C ILE A 115 -0.41 -5.67 18.45
N ARG A 116 -0.43 -5.36 19.75
CA ARG A 116 -0.40 -6.38 20.82
C ARG A 116 -1.62 -7.29 20.75
N SER A 117 -2.83 -6.72 20.73
CA SER A 117 -4.08 -7.47 20.59
C SER A 117 -4.12 -8.29 19.28
N LEU A 118 -3.54 -7.75 18.20
CA LEU A 118 -3.37 -8.46 16.93
C LEU A 118 -2.48 -9.70 17.08
N MET A 119 -1.34 -9.56 17.75
CA MET A 119 -0.42 -10.66 17.96
C MET A 119 -1.01 -11.73 18.88
N GLU A 120 -1.72 -11.32 19.93
CA GLU A 120 -2.38 -12.20 20.91
C GLU A 120 -3.56 -12.95 20.28
N GLY A 121 -4.47 -12.24 19.60
CA GLY A 121 -5.66 -12.82 18.98
C GLY A 121 -5.36 -13.79 17.83
N THR A 122 -4.13 -13.80 17.33
CA THR A 122 -3.68 -14.73 16.28
C THR A 122 -2.72 -15.81 16.79
N MET A 123 -2.42 -15.88 18.09
CA MET A 123 -1.47 -16.87 18.64
C MET A 123 -1.85 -18.32 18.35
N HIS A 124 -3.15 -18.64 18.33
CA HIS A 124 -3.66 -19.99 18.01
C HIS A 124 -3.55 -20.36 16.52
N HIS A 125 -3.13 -19.43 15.66
CA HIS A 125 -2.93 -19.62 14.23
C HIS A 125 -1.47 -19.31 13.86
N PRO A 126 -0.52 -20.24 14.07
CA PRO A 126 0.92 -19.96 14.01
C PRO A 126 1.37 -19.40 12.65
N THR A 127 0.85 -19.94 11.53
CA THR A 127 1.16 -19.43 10.19
C THR A 127 0.66 -18.01 9.98
N LEU A 128 -0.58 -17.71 10.37
CA LEU A 128 -1.15 -16.36 10.22
C LEU A 128 -0.40 -15.37 11.09
N ASN A 129 -0.10 -15.75 12.34
CA ASN A 129 0.68 -14.95 13.27
C ASN A 129 2.05 -14.60 12.70
N LEU A 130 2.77 -15.56 12.11
CA LEU A 130 4.07 -15.33 11.51
C LEU A 130 4.02 -14.48 10.24
N ILE A 131 2.99 -14.65 9.38
CA ILE A 131 2.78 -13.77 8.23
C ILE A 131 2.60 -12.32 8.69
N LEU A 132 1.74 -12.10 9.69
CA LEU A 132 1.46 -10.76 10.22
C LEU A 132 2.70 -10.15 10.90
N ARG A 133 3.47 -10.96 11.66
CA ARG A 133 4.76 -10.55 12.25
C ARG A 133 5.76 -10.13 11.19
N LEU A 134 5.86 -10.92 10.12
CA LEU A 134 6.74 -10.61 9.01
C LEU A 134 6.36 -9.27 8.37
N GLU A 135 5.08 -9.03 8.08
CA GLU A 135 4.61 -7.75 7.53
C GLU A 135 4.89 -6.56 8.46
N ILE A 136 4.55 -6.64 9.76
CA ILE A 136 4.70 -5.51 10.70
C ILE A 136 6.15 -5.24 11.10
N GLN A 137 7.04 -6.22 11.05
CA GLN A 137 8.45 -6.06 11.46
C GLN A 137 9.39 -5.76 10.30
N THR A 138 8.98 -5.97 9.05
CA THR A 138 9.83 -5.75 7.86
C THR A 138 9.22 -4.81 6.83
N GLY A 139 7.94 -4.47 6.97
CA GLY A 139 7.23 -3.61 6.02
C GLY A 139 6.91 -4.27 4.68
N LEU A 140 7.01 -5.61 4.59
CA LEU A 140 6.62 -6.34 3.38
C LEU A 140 5.15 -6.09 3.03
N ARG A 141 4.83 -6.05 1.74
CA ARG A 141 3.44 -6.14 1.28
C ARG A 141 2.93 -7.55 1.56
N LYS A 142 1.63 -7.70 1.80
CA LYS A 142 1.00 -9.03 1.93
C LYS A 142 1.43 -10.00 0.84
N GLU A 143 1.38 -9.58 -0.42
CA GLU A 143 1.78 -10.39 -1.57
C GLU A 143 3.23 -10.90 -1.48
N GLU A 144 4.13 -10.03 -1.00
CA GLU A 144 5.54 -10.34 -0.77
C GLU A 144 5.69 -11.26 0.44
N ALA A 145 4.94 -11.05 1.52
CA ALA A 145 4.96 -11.92 2.70
C ALA A 145 4.45 -13.34 2.37
N LEU A 146 3.40 -13.48 1.57
CA LEU A 146 2.84 -14.78 1.17
C LEU A 146 3.72 -15.55 0.18
N SER A 147 4.49 -14.84 -0.64
CA SER A 147 5.42 -15.43 -1.60
C SER A 147 6.86 -15.48 -1.08
N PHE A 148 7.09 -15.06 0.17
CA PHE A 148 8.42 -15.01 0.79
C PHE A 148 9.09 -16.39 0.69
N PRO A 149 10.30 -16.51 0.12
CA PRO A 149 10.83 -17.81 -0.25
C PRO A 149 11.46 -18.51 0.96
N ALA A 150 11.32 -19.83 1.03
CA ALA A 150 11.88 -20.62 2.11
C ALA A 150 13.42 -20.60 2.12
N SER A 151 14.06 -20.35 0.97
CA SER A 151 15.51 -20.16 0.82
C SER A 151 16.04 -18.97 1.61
N SER A 152 15.26 -17.89 1.72
CA SER A 152 15.65 -16.68 2.46
C SER A 152 15.66 -16.85 3.98
N VAL A 153 15.12 -17.95 4.51
CA VAL A 153 15.14 -18.25 5.95
C VAL A 153 16.37 -19.10 6.29
N ILE A 154 17.26 -18.49 7.06
CA ILE A 154 18.53 -19.08 7.52
C ILE A 154 18.49 -19.35 9.02
N ASN A 155 19.32 -20.28 9.50
CA ASN A 155 19.49 -20.52 10.93
C ASN A 155 20.26 -19.34 11.57
N PRO A 156 19.65 -18.56 12.48
CA PRO A 156 20.29 -17.39 13.05
C PRO A 156 21.14 -17.70 14.29
N ALA A 157 21.22 -18.96 14.76
CA ALA A 157 21.87 -19.33 16.02
C ALA A 157 23.32 -18.82 16.19
N HIS A 158 24.05 -18.68 15.08
CA HIS A 158 25.43 -18.19 15.08
C HIS A 158 25.57 -16.75 14.55
N ASP A 159 24.47 -16.10 14.14
CA ASP A 159 24.49 -14.70 13.72
C ASP A 159 24.37 -13.79 14.95
N ARG A 160 25.36 -12.90 15.12
CA ARG A 160 25.41 -11.94 16.24
C ARG A 160 24.65 -10.64 15.94
N ARG A 161 24.11 -10.46 14.73
CA ARG A 161 23.38 -9.26 14.35
C ARG A 161 21.99 -9.24 15.00
N THR A 162 21.57 -8.06 15.44
CA THR A 162 20.18 -7.82 15.89
C THR A 162 19.19 -7.81 14.72
N LEU A 163 19.65 -7.34 13.55
CA LEU A 163 18.93 -7.30 12.29
C LEU A 163 19.68 -8.11 11.23
N ILE A 164 19.04 -9.15 10.73
CA ILE A 164 19.58 -10.04 9.70
C ILE A 164 19.13 -9.54 8.34
N PRO A 165 20.06 -9.20 7.45
CA PRO A 165 19.70 -8.73 6.13
C PRO A 165 19.24 -9.86 5.23
N VAL A 166 18.13 -9.62 4.52
CA VAL A 166 17.57 -10.54 3.55
C VAL A 166 17.38 -9.83 2.22
N GLU A 167 17.92 -10.41 1.16
CA GLU A 167 17.69 -9.92 -0.20
C GLU A 167 16.40 -10.52 -0.76
N LEU A 168 15.52 -9.65 -1.24
CA LEU A 168 14.28 -10.03 -1.90
C LEU A 168 14.51 -9.99 -3.41
N ASN A 169 14.51 -11.16 -4.04
CA ASN A 169 14.70 -11.30 -5.47
C ASN A 169 13.36 -11.56 -6.18
N PRO A 170 12.94 -10.71 -7.13
CA PRO A 170 11.71 -10.91 -7.89
C PRO A 170 11.65 -12.24 -8.68
N ARG A 171 12.80 -12.87 -8.95
CA ARG A 171 12.86 -14.21 -9.57
C ARG A 171 12.39 -15.33 -8.63
N GLU A 172 12.49 -15.11 -7.33
CA GLU A 172 12.17 -16.11 -6.30
C GLU A 172 10.82 -15.88 -5.63
N MET A 173 10.30 -14.65 -5.70
CA MET A 173 9.06 -14.25 -5.02
C MET A 173 8.31 -13.15 -5.77
N SER A 174 7.04 -12.97 -5.45
CA SER A 174 6.20 -11.95 -6.07
C SER A 174 6.54 -10.57 -5.47
N VAL A 175 7.36 -9.78 -6.18
CA VAL A 175 7.66 -8.39 -5.82
C VAL A 175 6.95 -7.43 -6.76
N LYS A 176 6.10 -6.56 -6.21
CA LYS A 176 5.42 -5.54 -7.01
C LYS A 176 6.43 -4.55 -7.59
N GLY A 177 6.49 -4.47 -8.92
CA GLY A 177 7.40 -3.57 -9.66
C GLY A 177 8.77 -4.17 -9.98
N ASP A 178 8.98 -5.47 -9.70
CA ASP A 178 10.13 -6.26 -10.18
C ASP A 178 11.52 -5.71 -9.77
N ARG A 179 11.61 -5.00 -8.64
CA ARG A 179 12.89 -4.47 -8.12
C ARG A 179 13.38 -5.26 -6.94
N ALA A 180 14.57 -5.83 -7.07
CA ALA A 180 15.28 -6.44 -5.96
C ALA A 180 15.59 -5.39 -4.90
N ARG A 181 15.45 -5.77 -3.62
CA ARG A 181 15.79 -4.91 -2.50
C ARG A 181 16.17 -5.72 -1.28
N ARG A 182 16.91 -5.09 -0.38
CA ARG A 182 17.25 -5.67 0.91
C ARG A 182 16.28 -5.20 1.98
N ILE A 183 15.79 -6.14 2.78
CA ILE A 183 15.08 -5.87 4.04
C ILE A 183 15.95 -6.30 5.21
N ASP A 184 15.63 -5.78 6.38
CA ASP A 184 16.31 -6.11 7.64
C ASP A 184 15.30 -6.81 8.55
N VAL A 185 15.54 -8.10 8.83
CA VAL A 185 14.66 -8.98 9.60
C VAL A 185 15.19 -9.08 11.03
N PRO A 186 14.41 -8.77 12.08
CA PRO A 186 14.86 -8.95 13.45
C PRO A 186 15.29 -10.38 13.73
N TRP A 187 16.38 -10.56 14.48
CA TRP A 187 16.92 -11.88 14.83
C TRP A 187 15.84 -12.80 15.42
N SER A 188 15.03 -12.28 16.34
CA SER A 188 13.95 -13.03 17.01
C SER A 188 12.82 -13.44 16.05
N LEU A 189 12.61 -12.68 14.97
CA LEU A 189 11.69 -13.07 13.91
C LEU A 189 12.33 -14.14 13.03
N MET A 190 13.59 -13.98 12.64
CA MET A 190 14.30 -14.97 11.82
C MET A 190 14.34 -16.33 12.51
N ASP A 191 14.59 -16.36 13.83
CA ASP A 191 14.57 -17.61 14.60
C ASP A 191 13.20 -18.28 14.54
N ARG A 192 12.12 -17.52 14.76
CA ARG A 192 10.75 -18.05 14.65
C ARG A 192 10.43 -18.55 13.24
N LEU A 193 10.88 -17.86 12.19
CA LEU A 193 10.71 -18.31 10.80
C LEU A 193 11.49 -19.60 10.54
N TRP A 194 12.69 -19.72 11.11
CA TRP A 194 13.53 -20.90 11.03
C TRP A 194 12.89 -22.10 11.73
N GLN A 195 12.41 -21.93 12.97
CA GLN A 195 11.65 -22.97 13.68
C GLN A 195 10.42 -23.41 12.89
N TYR A 196 9.66 -22.43 12.36
CA TYR A 196 8.49 -22.72 11.52
C TYR A 196 8.82 -23.53 10.26
N LYS A 197 9.95 -23.20 9.61
CA LYS A 197 10.44 -23.90 8.42
C LYS A 197 10.77 -25.36 8.73
N LEU A 198 11.38 -25.64 9.89
CA LEU A 198 11.79 -26.98 10.30
C LEU A 198 10.62 -27.83 10.82
N HIS A 199 9.64 -27.22 11.48
CA HIS A 199 8.58 -27.94 12.17
C HIS A 199 7.25 -27.87 11.41
N GLU A 200 6.45 -26.81 11.58
CA GLU A 200 5.08 -26.77 11.06
C GLU A 200 5.02 -26.83 9.53
N ARG A 201 5.98 -26.20 8.84
CA ARG A 201 6.05 -26.25 7.38
C ARG A 201 6.40 -27.65 6.89
N GLN A 202 7.44 -28.26 7.47
CA GLN A 202 7.88 -29.58 7.04
C GLN A 202 6.79 -30.63 7.29
N ALA A 203 6.16 -30.61 8.46
CA ALA A 203 5.05 -31.50 8.78
C ALA A 203 3.88 -31.41 7.78
N ARG A 204 3.59 -30.21 7.26
CA ARG A 204 2.57 -30.02 6.21
C ARG A 204 2.99 -30.56 4.85
N LEU A 205 4.25 -30.43 4.49
CA LEU A 205 4.78 -31.01 3.25
C LEU A 205 4.69 -32.54 3.31
N ASP A 206 5.15 -33.13 4.42
CA ASP A 206 5.12 -34.58 4.64
C ASP A 206 3.69 -35.13 4.56
N GLN A 207 2.72 -34.45 5.19
CA GLN A 207 1.30 -34.84 5.13
C GLN A 207 0.68 -34.72 3.74
N SER A 208 1.13 -33.76 2.94
CA SER A 208 0.57 -33.51 1.60
C SER A 208 1.21 -34.35 0.49
N GLY A 209 2.36 -35.00 0.75
CA GLY A 209 3.17 -35.65 -0.28
C GLY A 209 3.81 -34.68 -1.28
N THR A 210 3.78 -33.37 -1.02
CA THR A 210 4.40 -32.36 -1.88
C THR A 210 5.90 -32.30 -1.59
N MET A 211 6.74 -32.71 -2.55
CA MET A 211 8.20 -32.75 -2.38
C MET A 211 8.85 -31.37 -2.37
N GLU A 212 8.34 -30.41 -3.15
CA GLU A 212 8.94 -29.07 -3.22
C GLU A 212 7.91 -27.95 -3.33
N CYS A 213 8.17 -26.89 -2.56
CA CYS A 213 7.41 -25.66 -2.59
C CYS A 213 8.36 -24.50 -2.32
N LYS A 214 8.42 -23.49 -3.20
CA LYS A 214 9.34 -22.36 -3.04
C LYS A 214 8.96 -21.43 -1.87
N PRO A 215 7.67 -21.05 -1.71
CA PRO A 215 7.29 -20.17 -0.61
C PRO A 215 7.49 -20.82 0.77
N LEU A 216 7.80 -19.97 1.75
CA LEU A 216 7.90 -20.35 3.15
C LEU A 216 6.52 -20.73 3.70
N PHE A 217 5.52 -19.91 3.44
CA PHE A 217 4.16 -20.14 3.94
C PHE A 217 3.34 -20.96 2.96
N ILE A 218 2.86 -22.09 3.45
CA ILE A 218 2.04 -23.03 2.68
C ILE A 218 0.72 -23.29 3.42
N THR A 219 -0.31 -23.58 2.62
CA THR A 219 -1.63 -23.96 3.10
C THR A 219 -1.58 -25.29 3.84
N ARG A 220 -2.68 -25.65 4.52
CA ARG A 220 -2.82 -26.96 5.18
C ARG A 220 -2.66 -28.16 4.23
N PHE A 221 -2.81 -27.93 2.92
CA PHE A 221 -2.70 -28.94 1.88
C PHE A 221 -1.31 -28.95 1.21
N GLY A 222 -0.31 -28.26 1.77
CA GLY A 222 1.05 -28.23 1.23
C GLY A 222 1.28 -27.25 0.07
N HIS A 223 0.23 -26.66 -0.49
CA HIS A 223 0.35 -25.73 -1.62
C HIS A 223 0.62 -24.28 -1.19
N PRO A 224 1.24 -23.45 -2.04
CA PRO A 224 1.37 -22.00 -1.81
C PRO A 224 0.04 -21.31 -1.54
N TYR A 225 0.07 -20.25 -0.73
CA TYR A 225 -1.07 -19.33 -0.68
C TYR A 225 -1.19 -18.57 -1.99
N SER A 226 -2.42 -18.41 -2.48
CA SER A 226 -2.68 -17.47 -3.58
C SER A 226 -2.36 -16.05 -3.13
N VAL A 227 -1.61 -15.32 -3.96
CA VAL A 227 -1.25 -13.91 -3.73
C VAL A 227 -2.51 -13.03 -3.59
N ASN A 228 -3.55 -13.38 -4.35
CA ASN A 228 -4.88 -12.76 -4.29
C ASN A 228 -5.82 -13.42 -3.28
N SER A 229 -5.31 -14.27 -2.38
CA SER A 229 -6.15 -15.06 -1.49
C SER A 229 -7.05 -14.17 -0.64
N GLN A 230 -8.36 -14.26 -0.91
CA GLN A 230 -9.37 -13.67 -0.05
C GLN A 230 -9.45 -14.41 1.29
N SER A 231 -8.97 -15.65 1.37
CA SER A 231 -8.99 -16.46 2.59
C SER A 231 -8.17 -15.87 3.73
N ILE A 232 -6.96 -15.36 3.45
CA ILE A 232 -6.15 -14.68 4.46
C ILE A 232 -6.79 -13.36 4.87
N ASN A 233 -7.30 -12.59 3.90
CA ASN A 233 -8.03 -11.35 4.21
C ASN A 233 -9.27 -11.62 5.07
N ALA A 234 -10.00 -12.71 4.79
CA ALA A 234 -11.16 -13.11 5.54
C ALA A 234 -10.79 -13.61 6.94
N GLN A 235 -9.67 -14.31 7.11
CA GLN A 235 -9.15 -14.69 8.41
C GLN A 235 -8.73 -13.46 9.21
N ILE A 236 -7.93 -12.57 8.63
CA ILE A 236 -7.56 -11.29 9.25
C ILE A 236 -8.82 -10.53 9.63
N LYS A 237 -9.79 -10.36 8.72
CA LYS A 237 -11.04 -9.64 8.98
C LYS A 237 -11.90 -10.30 10.07
N ARG A 238 -11.94 -11.64 10.12
CA ARG A 238 -12.70 -12.40 11.14
C ARG A 238 -12.12 -12.20 12.53
N HIS A 239 -10.80 -12.24 12.65
CA HIS A 239 -10.14 -12.01 13.94
C HIS A 239 -10.06 -10.51 14.26
N LEU A 240 -10.00 -9.67 13.25
CA LEU A 240 -9.62 -8.26 13.32
C LEU A 240 -10.39 -7.47 12.26
N GLY A 241 -11.63 -7.09 12.58
CA GLY A 241 -12.50 -6.35 11.65
C GLY A 241 -11.94 -5.01 11.15
N PHE A 242 -10.82 -4.54 11.70
CA PHE A 242 -10.23 -3.22 11.47
C PHE A 242 -8.89 -3.21 10.71
N VAL A 243 -8.21 -4.35 10.51
CA VAL A 243 -6.87 -4.39 9.90
C VAL A 243 -6.95 -4.50 8.38
N TYR A 244 -6.55 -3.44 7.67
CA TYR A 244 -6.39 -3.45 6.22
C TYR A 244 -4.94 -3.80 5.85
N GLN A 245 -4.75 -4.47 4.70
CA GLN A 245 -3.45 -5.04 4.27
C GLN A 245 -2.28 -4.06 4.20
N HIS A 246 -2.54 -2.75 4.12
CA HIS A 246 -1.49 -1.73 4.11
C HIS A 246 -1.23 -1.11 5.49
N MET A 247 -2.10 -1.33 6.48
CA MET A 247 -1.92 -0.77 7.82
C MET A 247 -0.65 -1.29 8.48
N LEU A 248 -0.35 -2.59 8.33
CA LEU A 248 0.86 -3.19 8.91
C LEU A 248 2.12 -2.53 8.34
N ARG A 249 2.19 -2.42 7.02
CA ARG A 249 3.31 -1.76 6.34
C ARG A 249 3.42 -0.27 6.69
N HIS A 250 2.31 0.46 6.77
CA HIS A 250 2.34 1.86 7.18
C HIS A 250 2.78 2.01 8.65
N SER A 251 2.33 1.11 9.53
CA SER A 251 2.73 1.09 10.94
C SER A 251 4.22 0.80 11.07
N TYR A 252 4.74 -0.22 10.38
CA TYR A 252 6.18 -0.48 10.29
C TYR A 252 6.95 0.78 9.89
N ALA A 253 6.52 1.41 8.79
CA ALA A 253 7.20 2.55 8.22
C ALA A 253 7.22 3.75 9.19
N THR A 254 6.09 4.08 9.81
CA THR A 254 5.99 5.19 10.75
C THR A 254 6.80 4.91 12.02
N TYR A 255 6.66 3.74 12.65
CA TYR A 255 7.39 3.43 13.89
C TYR A 255 8.89 3.29 13.67
N THR A 256 9.31 2.72 12.53
CA THR A 256 10.73 2.65 12.16
C THR A 256 11.29 4.06 11.96
N LEU A 257 10.55 4.95 11.29
CA LEU A 257 10.96 6.34 11.09
C LEU A 257 11.09 7.09 12.43
N ILE A 258 10.13 6.93 13.35
CA ILE A 258 10.20 7.50 14.70
C ILE A 258 11.46 7.03 15.42
N SER A 259 11.72 5.71 15.43
CA SER A 259 12.88 5.14 16.10
C SER A 259 14.20 5.61 15.47
N MET A 260 14.25 5.76 14.14
CA MET A 260 15.47 6.21 13.46
C MET A 260 15.74 7.71 13.66
N LYS A 261 14.71 8.57 13.70
CA LYS A 261 14.87 10.00 13.98
C LYS A 261 15.59 10.27 15.31
N GLN A 262 15.53 9.35 16.27
CA GLN A 262 16.23 9.47 17.56
C GLN A 262 17.76 9.31 17.44
N HIS A 263 18.25 8.69 16.37
CA HIS A 263 19.65 8.31 16.24
C HIS A 263 20.30 8.76 14.92
N MET A 264 19.54 9.29 13.97
CA MET A 264 20.05 9.79 12.70
C MET A 264 19.19 10.93 12.13
N ASP A 265 19.78 11.70 11.21
CA ASP A 265 19.08 12.72 10.45
C ASP A 265 17.87 12.15 9.67
N VAL A 266 16.83 12.97 9.56
CA VAL A 266 15.56 12.63 8.90
C VAL A 266 15.78 12.19 7.45
N GLY A 267 16.68 12.83 6.71
CA GLY A 267 16.99 12.48 5.33
C GLY A 267 17.56 11.07 5.20
N ASN A 268 18.51 10.70 6.07
CA ASN A 268 19.09 9.36 6.12
C ASN A 268 18.05 8.30 6.52
N ALA A 269 17.18 8.61 7.50
CA ALA A 269 16.10 7.72 7.91
C ALA A 269 15.10 7.47 6.77
N LEU A 270 14.76 8.50 6.00
CA LEU A 270 13.88 8.37 4.82
C LEU A 270 14.53 7.56 3.70
N MET A 271 15.82 7.75 3.45
CA MET A 271 16.57 6.94 2.47
C MET A 271 16.60 5.48 2.88
N TYR A 272 16.92 5.20 4.15
CA TYR A 272 16.88 3.86 4.71
C TYR A 272 15.51 3.22 4.45
N LEU A 273 14.44 3.91 4.86
CA LEU A 273 13.08 3.38 4.78
C LEU A 273 12.62 3.20 3.32
N ARG A 274 12.94 4.15 2.44
CA ARG A 274 12.65 4.05 1.00
C ARG A 274 13.21 2.76 0.41
N ASP A 275 14.46 2.44 0.73
CA ASP A 275 15.16 1.30 0.16
C ASP A 275 14.56 -0.03 0.65
N ARG A 276 14.21 -0.13 1.93
CA ARG A 276 13.58 -1.35 2.51
C ARG A 276 12.14 -1.53 2.06
N LEU A 277 11.41 -0.43 1.87
CA LEU A 277 10.06 -0.45 1.33
C LEU A 277 10.05 -0.68 -0.20
N GLY A 278 11.15 -0.43 -0.92
CA GLY A 278 11.19 -0.52 -2.38
C GLY A 278 10.37 0.60 -3.05
N HIS A 279 10.46 1.80 -2.49
CA HIS A 279 9.80 2.99 -3.03
C HIS A 279 10.63 3.60 -4.15
N ALA A 280 10.00 3.89 -5.30
CA ALA A 280 10.71 4.44 -6.46
C ALA A 280 11.19 5.90 -6.27
N SER A 281 10.62 6.61 -5.31
CA SER A 281 10.97 8.01 -5.00
C SER A 281 10.86 8.27 -3.50
N VAL A 282 11.76 9.10 -2.97
CA VAL A 282 11.72 9.57 -1.57
C VAL A 282 10.40 10.27 -1.26
N THR A 283 9.80 10.96 -2.24
CA THR A 283 8.48 11.60 -2.10
C THR A 283 7.37 10.64 -1.69
N THR A 284 7.47 9.37 -2.08
CA THR A 284 6.48 8.35 -1.66
C THR A 284 6.69 7.88 -0.22
N THR A 285 7.87 8.12 0.35
CA THR A 285 8.23 7.85 1.75
C THR A 285 7.99 9.07 2.63
N GLU A 286 8.13 10.29 2.11
CA GLU A 286 7.84 11.55 2.82
C GLU A 286 6.43 11.60 3.41
N ILE A 287 5.48 10.85 2.85
CA ILE A 287 4.12 10.74 3.39
C ILE A 287 4.13 10.36 4.87
N TYR A 288 5.13 9.60 5.34
CA TYR A 288 5.23 9.15 6.72
C TYR A 288 5.67 10.25 7.69
N LEU A 289 6.40 11.29 7.23
CA LEU A 289 6.83 12.40 8.08
C LEU A 289 5.66 13.10 8.74
N HIS A 290 4.62 13.41 7.95
CA HIS A 290 3.41 14.04 8.46
C HIS A 290 2.72 13.24 9.58
N TYR A 291 2.85 11.90 9.59
CA TYR A 291 2.28 11.07 10.65
C TYR A 291 3.17 11.02 11.88
N VAL A 292 4.48 11.11 11.71
CA VAL A 292 5.40 11.24 12.83
C VAL A 292 5.10 12.53 13.58
N ASP A 293 5.00 13.66 12.87
CA ASP A 293 4.67 14.95 13.48
C ASP A 293 3.33 14.89 14.23
N MET A 294 2.29 14.29 13.63
CA MET A 294 1.00 14.09 14.29
C MET A 294 1.04 13.18 15.53
N ILE A 295 1.90 12.16 15.54
CA ILE A 295 2.05 11.26 16.70
C ILE A 295 2.80 12.00 17.81
N GLU A 296 3.87 12.72 17.48
CA GLU A 296 4.62 13.57 18.40
C GLU A 296 3.68 14.62 19.04
N ASP A 297 2.87 15.32 18.25
CA ASP A 297 1.87 16.28 18.74
C ASP A 297 0.87 15.65 19.73
N ARG A 298 0.38 14.43 19.44
CA ARG A 298 -0.55 13.72 20.34
C ARG A 298 0.11 13.30 21.65
N VAL A 299 1.36 12.84 21.60
CA VAL A 299 2.12 12.48 22.79
C VAL A 299 2.36 13.71 23.66
N LEU A 300 2.71 14.85 23.05
CA LEU A 300 2.89 16.12 23.74
C LEU A 300 1.57 16.62 24.35
N ALA A 301 0.44 16.52 23.63
CA ALA A 301 -0.87 16.88 24.15
C ALA A 301 -1.27 16.03 25.37
N ALA A 302 -1.07 14.70 25.30
CA ALA A 302 -1.35 13.80 26.41
C ALA A 302 -0.49 14.12 27.65
N PHE A 303 0.78 14.45 27.44
CA PHE A 303 1.67 14.90 28.52
C PHE A 303 1.20 16.22 29.15
N GLN A 304 0.78 17.20 28.34
CA GLN A 304 0.27 18.48 28.83
C GLN A 304 -1.02 18.30 29.63
N GLU A 305 -1.95 17.45 29.17
CA GLU A 305 -3.18 17.12 29.92
C GLU A 305 -2.89 16.45 31.28
N GLU A 306 -1.77 15.72 31.39
CA GLU A 306 -1.33 15.10 32.64
C GLU A 306 -0.70 16.12 33.58
N ILE A 307 0.09 17.08 33.06
CA ILE A 307 0.58 18.24 33.83
C ILE A 307 -0.57 19.10 34.34
N ASP A 308 -1.55 19.43 33.50
CA ASP A 308 -2.68 20.30 33.87
C ASP A 308 -3.59 19.66 34.93
N ARG A 309 -3.47 18.35 35.16
CA ARG A 309 -4.20 17.59 36.19
C ARG A 309 -3.45 17.51 37.53
N LEU A 310 -2.17 17.91 37.60
CA LEU A 310 -1.36 17.98 38.82
C LEU A 310 -1.55 19.30 39.56
#